data_AF-A0A7X5DD17-F1
#
_entry.id   AF-A0A7X5DD17-F1
#
_cell.length_a   1.000
_cell.length_b   1.000
_cell.length_c   1.000
_cell.angle_alpha   90.00
_cell.angle_beta   90.00
_cell.angle_gamma   90.00
#
_symmetry.space_group_name_H-M   'P 1'
#
loop_
_entity.id
_entity.type
_entity.pdbx_description
1 polymer ?
#
loop_
_entity_poly.entity_id
_entity_poly.type
_entity_poly.pdbx_seq_one_letter_code
_entity_poly.pdbx_strand_id
1 'polypeptide(L)'
;TLSFWLRDYVFMRVTKVSLRHKWFKSRVTTACISYIAMFFLMGVWHGLNLDCVLYGIYHGILLCACEIFQKKSKFYKNHRKKTWYKVCSWAITMIAVFFGFAIIGGQITLLVLGA
;
A
#
# COMPACT_ATOMS: atom_id res chain seq x y z
N THR A 1 -17.12 -9.36 1.03
CA THR A 1 -16.79 -10.80 1.22
C THR A 1 -15.38 -11.14 0.77
N LEU A 2 -14.94 -10.70 -0.42
CA LEU A 2 -13.58 -10.95 -0.94
C LEU A 2 -12.43 -10.30 -0.11
N SER A 3 -12.59 -9.05 0.31
CA SER A 3 -11.55 -8.32 1.06
C SER A 3 -11.22 -8.96 2.42
N PHE A 4 -12.22 -9.54 3.09
CA PHE A 4 -12.03 -10.28 4.33
C PHE A 4 -11.24 -11.57 4.10
N TRP A 5 -11.55 -12.30 3.02
CA TRP A 5 -10.85 -13.53 2.66
C TRP A 5 -9.37 -13.27 2.35
N LEU A 6 -9.08 -12.22 1.56
CA LEU A 6 -7.72 -11.82 1.21
C LEU A 6 -6.90 -11.46 2.47
N ARG A 7 -7.49 -10.71 3.39
CA ARG A 7 -6.82 -10.33 4.64
C ARG A 7 -6.54 -11.56 5.52
N ASP A 8 -7.52 -12.42 5.71
CA ASP A 8 -7.39 -13.54 6.65
C ASP A 8 -6.56 -14.72 6.10
N TYR A 9 -6.57 -14.97 4.79
CA TYR A 9 -5.76 -16.05 4.20
C TYR A 9 -4.39 -15.62 3.72
N VAL A 10 -4.24 -14.38 3.24
CA VAL A 10 -3.01 -13.95 2.54
C VAL A 10 -2.22 -13.03 3.46
N PHE A 11 -2.82 -11.94 3.93
CA PHE A 11 -2.11 -11.01 4.82
C PHE A 11 -1.66 -11.70 6.11
N MET A 12 -2.54 -12.43 6.78
CA MET A 12 -2.17 -13.16 8.00
C MET A 12 -1.09 -14.21 7.76
N ARG A 13 -1.17 -15.01 6.69
CA ARG A 13 -0.13 -16.03 6.41
C ARG A 13 1.20 -15.39 6.06
N VAL A 14 1.22 -14.39 5.17
CA VAL A 14 2.45 -13.69 4.77
C VAL A 14 3.09 -13.01 5.98
N THR A 15 2.28 -12.33 6.80
CA THR A 15 2.75 -11.71 8.05
C THR A 15 3.35 -12.76 8.99
N LYS A 16 2.67 -13.91 9.17
CA LYS A 16 3.09 -14.98 10.09
C LYS A 16 4.36 -15.68 9.61
N VAL A 17 4.52 -15.90 8.31
CA VAL A 17 5.76 -16.44 7.71
C VAL A 17 6.90 -15.45 7.87
N SER A 18 6.66 -14.17 7.58
CA SER A 18 7.67 -13.11 7.69
C SER A 18 8.10 -12.87 9.15
N LEU A 19 7.18 -12.95 10.11
CA LEU A 19 7.49 -12.92 11.55
C LEU A 19 8.26 -14.17 11.99
N ARG A 20 7.83 -15.37 11.54
CA ARG A 20 8.42 -16.67 11.92
C ARG A 20 9.87 -16.78 11.47
N HIS A 21 10.17 -16.41 10.23
CA HIS A 21 11.54 -16.47 9.72
C HIS A 21 12.41 -15.27 10.14
N LYS A 22 11.87 -14.29 10.88
CA LYS A 22 12.59 -13.06 11.29
C LYS A 22 13.36 -12.41 10.13
N TRP A 23 12.79 -12.38 8.92
CA TRP A 23 13.48 -11.82 7.75
C TRP A 23 13.87 -10.35 7.96
N PHE A 24 13.16 -9.63 8.84
CA PHE A 24 13.44 -8.25 9.15
C PHE A 24 13.40 -7.98 10.65
N LYS A 25 14.42 -7.30 11.16
CA LYS A 25 14.54 -6.87 12.57
C LYS A 25 13.49 -5.81 12.96
N SER A 26 12.92 -5.12 11.97
CA SER A 26 11.96 -4.02 12.17
C SER A 26 10.53 -4.48 11.89
N ARG A 27 9.67 -4.36 12.91
CA ARG A 27 8.22 -4.67 12.81
C ARG A 27 7.51 -3.85 11.72
N VAL A 28 8.05 -2.67 11.38
CA VAL A 28 7.55 -1.79 10.31
C VAL A 28 7.78 -2.40 8.93
N THR A 29 8.98 -2.96 8.71
CA THR A 29 9.34 -3.58 7.43
C THR A 29 8.53 -4.85 7.19
N THR A 30 8.27 -5.64 8.24
CA THR A 30 7.40 -6.81 8.12
C THR A 30 5.95 -6.43 7.76
N ALA A 31 5.43 -5.35 8.35
CA ALA A 31 4.10 -4.84 8.01
C ALA A 31 4.05 -4.30 6.57
N CYS A 32 5.06 -3.53 6.13
CA CYS A 32 5.20 -3.10 4.74
C CYS A 32 5.12 -4.25 3.74
N ILE A 33 5.90 -5.32 3.96
CA ILE A 33 5.94 -6.46 3.05
C ILE A 33 4.60 -7.18 3.01
N SER A 34 3.93 -7.26 4.16
CA SER A 34 2.60 -7.85 4.26
C SER A 34 1.56 -7.01 3.52
N TYR A 35 1.65 -5.68 3.57
CA TYR A 35 0.82 -4.78 2.76
C TYR A 35 1.10 -4.94 1.25
N ILE A 36 2.36 -4.90 0.83
CA ILE A 36 2.73 -5.08 -0.59
C ILE A 36 2.20 -6.41 -1.11
N ALA A 37 2.39 -7.51 -0.37
CA ALA A 37 1.87 -8.82 -0.77
C ALA A 37 0.34 -8.87 -0.84
N MET A 38 -0.35 -8.21 0.10
CA MET A 38 -1.81 -8.13 0.10
C MET A 38 -2.33 -7.34 -1.11
N PHE A 39 -1.76 -6.17 -1.39
CA PHE A 39 -2.19 -5.34 -2.53
C PHE A 39 -1.79 -5.94 -3.88
N PHE A 40 -0.63 -6.60 -3.97
CA PHE A 40 -0.22 -7.34 -5.15
C PHE A 40 -1.20 -8.48 -5.47
N LEU A 41 -1.58 -9.28 -4.47
CA LEU A 41 -2.53 -10.38 -4.70
C LEU A 41 -3.93 -9.86 -5.05
N MET A 42 -4.34 -8.71 -4.48
CA MET A 42 -5.58 -8.05 -4.87
C MET A 42 -5.53 -7.59 -6.34
N GLY A 43 -4.38 -7.12 -6.82
CA GLY A 43 -4.15 -6.80 -8.23
C GLY A 43 -4.23 -8.04 -9.13
N VAL A 44 -3.51 -9.11 -8.78
CA VAL A 44 -3.54 -10.39 -9.52
C VAL A 44 -4.95 -10.99 -9.56
N TRP A 45 -5.75 -10.80 -8.50
CA TRP A 45 -7.14 -11.26 -8.45
C TRP A 45 -8.08 -10.43 -9.35
N HIS A 46 -7.82 -9.14 -9.55
CA HIS A 46 -8.64 -8.28 -10.42
C HIS A 46 -8.38 -8.55 -11.91
N GLY A 47 -7.23 -9.14 -12.25
CA GLY A 47 -6.87 -9.60 -13.58
C GLY A 47 -5.36 -9.60 -13.77
N LEU A 48 -4.84 -10.46 -14.66
CA LEU A 48 -3.42 -10.48 -15.08
C LEU A 48 -3.02 -9.26 -15.95
N ASN A 49 -3.75 -8.16 -15.82
CA ASN A 49 -3.42 -6.91 -16.49
C ASN A 49 -2.27 -6.24 -15.74
N LEU A 50 -1.25 -5.81 -16.48
CA LEU A 50 -0.04 -5.17 -15.94
C LEU A 50 -0.39 -3.95 -15.07
N ASP A 51 -1.47 -3.23 -15.41
CA ASP A 51 -1.99 -2.10 -14.64
C ASP A 51 -2.41 -2.47 -13.21
N CYS A 52 -3.00 -3.66 -13.02
CA CYS A 52 -3.47 -4.11 -11.71
C CYS A 52 -2.29 -4.47 -10.79
N VAL A 53 -1.24 -5.06 -11.36
CA VAL A 53 0.01 -5.37 -10.64
C VAL A 53 0.75 -4.08 -10.26
N LEU A 54 0.89 -3.16 -11.21
CA LEU A 54 1.52 -1.84 -10.99
C LEU A 54 0.77 -1.05 -9.91
N TYR A 55 -0.56 -1.04 -9.95
CA TYR A 55 -1.39 -0.43 -8.92
C TYR A 55 -1.13 -1.04 -7.53
N GLY A 56 -1.11 -2.37 -7.43
CA GLY A 56 -0.88 -3.06 -6.17
C GLY A 56 0.49 -2.73 -5.56
N ILE A 57 1.52 -2.63 -6.40
CA ILE A 57 2.86 -2.22 -5.99
C ILE A 57 2.88 -0.75 -5.56
N TYR A 58 2.27 0.15 -6.34
CA TYR A 58 2.19 1.57 -6.01
C TYR A 58 1.53 1.81 -4.65
N HIS A 59 0.39 1.17 -4.39
CA HIS A 59 -0.29 1.26 -3.10
C HIS A 59 0.48 0.60 -1.96
N GLY A 60 1.14 -0.54 -2.21
CA GLY A 60 2.01 -1.18 -1.22
C GLY A 60 3.16 -0.28 -0.77
N ILE A 61 3.82 0.40 -1.72
CA ILE A 61 4.91 1.36 -1.43
C ILE A 61 4.35 2.59 -0.70
N LEU A 62 3.20 3.11 -1.12
CA LEU A 62 2.55 4.26 -0.48
C LEU A 62 2.24 3.99 1.00
N LEU A 63 1.64 2.84 1.31
CA LEU A 63 1.38 2.44 2.70
C LEU A 63 2.67 2.24 3.48
N CYS A 64 3.69 1.64 2.87
CA CYS A 64 4.97 1.44 3.52
C CYS A 64 5.65 2.76 3.88
N ALA A 65 5.68 3.71 2.94
CA ALA A 65 6.19 5.05 3.17
C ALA A 65 5.40 5.76 4.27
N CYS A 66 4.06 5.65 4.29
CA CYS A 66 3.23 6.18 5.37
C CYS A 66 3.58 5.58 6.73
N GLU A 67 3.75 4.26 6.82
CA GLU A 67 4.06 3.60 8.09
C GLU A 67 5.44 3.99 8.63
N ILE A 68 6.44 4.06 7.74
CA ILE A 68 7.79 4.54 8.07
C ILE A 68 7.73 6.00 8.52
N PHE A 69 7.01 6.84 7.79
CA PHE A 69 6.86 8.26 8.11
C PHE A 69 6.18 8.46 9.47
N GLN A 70 5.09 7.74 9.75
CA GLN A 70 4.40 7.82 11.04
C GLN A 70 5.25 7.34 12.22
N LYS A 71 6.05 6.27 12.05
CA LYS A 71 6.86 5.73 13.14
C LYS A 71 8.20 6.43 13.34
N LYS A 72 8.85 6.87 12.25
CA LYS A 72 10.21 7.42 12.28
C LYS A 72 10.23 8.96 12.38
N SER A 73 9.16 9.64 11.95
CA SER A 73 9.13 11.12 11.93
C SER A 73 8.78 11.72 13.29
N LYS A 74 9.75 12.41 13.91
CA LYS A 74 9.52 13.27 15.09
C LYS A 74 8.52 14.40 14.77
N PHE A 75 8.48 14.84 13.50
CA PHE A 75 7.55 15.86 13.02
C PHE A 75 6.09 15.38 13.08
N TYR A 76 5.83 14.12 12.70
CA TYR A 76 4.51 13.49 12.86
C TYR A 76 4.10 13.42 14.33
N LYS A 77 4.99 12.96 15.22
CA LYS A 77 4.71 12.88 16.66
C LYS A 77 4.33 14.24 17.27
N ASN A 78 4.97 15.32 16.82
CA ASN A 78 4.73 16.66 17.34
C ASN A 78 3.46 17.32 16.75
N HIS A 79 3.14 17.07 15.48
CA HIS A 79 2.05 17.76 14.77
C HIS A 79 0.78 16.93 14.57
N ARG A 80 0.78 15.62 14.87
CA ARG A 80 -0.39 14.70 14.75
C ARG A 80 -1.68 15.17 15.44
N LYS A 81 -1.57 16.01 16.48
CA LYS A 81 -2.74 16.52 17.22
C LYS A 81 -3.34 17.78 16.59
N LYS A 82 -2.62 18.45 15.67
CA LYS A 82 -3.07 19.69 15.02
C LYS A 82 -4.06 19.36 13.90
N THR A 83 -5.20 20.05 13.86
CA THR A 83 -6.25 19.84 12.85
C THR A 83 -5.75 20.11 11.43
N TRP A 84 -4.94 21.16 11.23
CA TRP A 84 -4.26 21.45 9.95
C TRP A 84 -3.51 20.23 9.40
N TYR A 85 -2.75 19.56 10.26
CA TYR A 85 -1.95 18.41 9.85
C TYR A 85 -2.82 17.22 9.43
N LYS A 86 -3.95 16.98 10.13
CA LYS A 86 -4.93 15.95 9.73
C LYS A 86 -5.56 16.25 8.37
N VAL A 87 -5.93 17.51 8.13
CA VAL A 87 -6.54 17.93 6.85
C VAL A 87 -5.52 17.81 5.71
N CYS A 88 -4.28 18.25 5.91
CA CYS A 88 -3.22 18.09 4.90
C CYS A 88 -2.92 16.62 4.61
N SER A 89 -2.76 15.79 5.65
CA SER A 89 -2.55 14.35 5.44
C SER A 89 -3.72 13.71 4.71
N TRP A 90 -4.96 14.07 5.06
CA TRP A 90 -6.15 13.59 4.37
C TRP A 90 -6.16 13.99 2.88
N ALA A 91 -5.86 15.26 2.57
CA ALA A 91 -5.78 15.73 1.20
C ALA A 91 -4.69 15.00 0.39
N ILE A 92 -3.50 14.81 0.97
CA ILE A 92 -2.40 14.07 0.32
C ILE A 92 -2.81 12.62 0.06
N THR A 93 -3.46 11.97 1.04
CA THR A 93 -3.94 10.60 0.84
C THR A 93 -5.02 10.52 -0.23
N MET A 94 -5.91 11.51 -0.33
CA MET A 94 -6.91 11.57 -1.40
C MET A 94 -6.24 11.67 -2.76
N ILE A 95 -5.28 12.58 -2.94
CA ILE A 95 -4.53 12.72 -4.20
C ILE A 95 -3.84 11.40 -4.58
N ALA A 96 -3.17 10.76 -3.63
CA ALA A 96 -2.50 9.48 -3.86
C ALA A 96 -3.47 8.34 -4.21
N VAL A 97 -4.65 8.32 -3.59
CA VAL A 97 -5.70 7.33 -3.88
C VAL A 97 -6.30 7.57 -5.26
N PHE A 98 -6.64 8.82 -5.61
CA PHE A 98 -7.13 9.17 -6.95
C PHE A 98 -6.09 8.86 -8.03
N PHE A 99 -4.81 9.11 -7.76
CA PHE A 99 -3.73 8.72 -8.66
C PHE A 99 -3.64 7.20 -8.83
N GLY A 100 -3.83 6.44 -7.75
CA GLY A 100 -3.96 4.98 -7.82
C GLY A 100 -5.14 4.52 -8.69
N PHE A 101 -6.32 5.13 -8.51
CA PHE A 101 -7.48 4.82 -9.36
C PHE A 101 -7.25 5.14 -10.84
N ALA A 102 -6.54 6.22 -11.14
CA ALA A 102 -6.16 6.57 -12.52
C ALA A 102 -5.25 5.50 -13.15
N ILE A 103 -4.34 4.91 -12.39
CA ILE A 103 -3.48 3.80 -12.83
C ILE A 103 -4.32 2.55 -13.17
N ILE A 104 -5.31 2.19 -12.33
CA ILE A 104 -6.24 1.08 -12.63
C ILE A 104 -7.07 1.34 -13.87
N GLY A 105 -7.42 2.59 -14.16
CA GLY A 105 -8.26 2.99 -15.28
C GLY A 105 -7.69 2.69 -16.68
N GLY A 106 -6.52 2.03 -16.78
CA GLY A 106 -5.93 1.61 -18.05
C GLY A 106 -5.19 2.73 -18.80
N GLN A 107 -5.03 3.90 -18.18
CA GLN A 107 -4.27 5.02 -18.78
C GLN A 107 -2.78 4.69 -18.95
N ILE A 108 -2.21 3.84 -18.09
CA ILE A 108 -0.81 3.41 -18.19
C ILE A 108 -0.62 2.44 -19.35
N THR A 109 -1.46 1.41 -19.49
CA THR A 109 -1.46 0.54 -20.67
C THR A 109 -1.67 1.33 -21.96
N LEU A 110 -2.53 2.35 -21.97
CA LEU A 110 -2.73 3.21 -23.15
C LEU A 110 -1.49 4.08 -23.48
N LEU A 111 -0.73 4.51 -22.47
CA LEU A 111 0.54 5.24 -22.65
C LEU A 111 1.74 4.34 -23.01
N VAL A 112 1.73 3.07 -22.59
CA VAL A 112 2.84 2.13 -22.79
C VAL A 112 2.69 1.29 -24.06
N LEU A 113 1.46 0.93 -24.45
CA LEU A 113 1.16 0.23 -25.71
C LEU A 113 0.70 1.16 -26.84
N GLY A 114 0.51 2.45 -26.57
CA GLY A 114 0.02 3.46 -27.51
C GLY A 114 1.02 4.59 -27.80
N ALA A 115 2.27 4.23 -28.06
CA ALA A 115 3.25 5.03 -28.79
C ALA A 115 4.06 4.11 -29.71
#